data_AF-A0A2U9AWK3-F1
#
_entry.id   AF-A0A2U9AWK3-F1
#
_cell.length_a   1.000
_cell.length_b   1.000
_cell.length_c   1.000
_cell.angle_alpha   90.00
_cell.angle_beta   90.00
_cell.angle_gamma   90.00
#
_symmetry.space_group_name_H-M   'P 1'
#
loop_
_entity.id
_entity.type
_entity.pdbx_description
1 polymer ?
#
loop_
_entity_poly.entity_id
_entity_poly.type
_entity_poly.pdbx_seq_one_letter_code
_entity_poly.pdbx_strand_id
1 'polypeptide(L)'
;MVFFNLPLPSAIPPSTVTQTQAVPYITQQYRQRRQESERTGTFKRKYERKTDVILCKKCLRERKPPSHLQYFGNWYCEESETQTYVEWRTGLEKLGFGKKKPGNDNPPAS
;
A
#
# COMPACT_ATOMS: atom_id res chain seq x y z
N MET A 1 -57.28 16.50 -32.78
CA MET A 1 -55.97 16.28 -32.13
C MET A 1 -55.00 15.88 -33.22
N VAL A 2 -54.11 16.79 -33.65
CA VAL A 2 -53.10 16.50 -34.68
C VAL A 2 -51.77 16.24 -33.98
N PHE A 3 -51.27 15.01 -34.09
CA PHE A 3 -49.96 14.64 -33.56
C PHE A 3 -48.90 15.00 -34.62
N PHE A 4 -48.08 16.01 -34.34
CA PHE A 4 -46.86 16.27 -35.10
C PHE A 4 -45.84 15.16 -34.81
N ASN A 5 -45.61 14.27 -35.76
CA ASN A 5 -44.44 13.39 -35.75
C ASN A 5 -43.29 14.10 -36.47
N LEU A 6 -42.36 14.68 -35.70
CA LEU A 6 -41.05 15.09 -36.20
C LEU A 6 -40.10 13.88 -36.08
N PRO A 7 -39.33 13.53 -37.13
CA PRO A 7 -38.27 12.55 -37.00
C PRO A 7 -37.07 13.22 -36.32
N LEU A 8 -36.70 12.69 -35.14
CA LEU A 8 -35.50 13.08 -34.41
C LEU A 8 -34.27 12.62 -35.21
N PRO A 9 -33.33 13.51 -35.62
CA PRO A 9 -32.11 13.07 -36.27
C PRO A 9 -31.26 12.33 -35.23
N SER A 10 -31.08 11.02 -35.45
CA SER A 10 -30.14 10.18 -34.70
C SER A 10 -28.72 10.65 -35.02
N ALA A 11 -28.22 11.61 -34.24
CA ALA A 11 -26.82 11.98 -34.24
C ALA A 11 -26.01 10.81 -33.68
N ILE A 12 -25.43 10.01 -34.57
CA ILE A 12 -24.42 9.01 -34.22
C ILE A 12 -23.23 9.78 -33.65
N PRO A 13 -22.79 9.53 -32.40
CA PRO A 13 -21.60 10.18 -31.89
C PRO A 13 -20.40 9.79 -32.76
N PRO A 14 -19.48 10.71 -33.07
CA PRO A 14 -18.29 10.39 -33.83
C PRO A 14 -17.51 9.32 -33.08
N SER A 15 -17.33 8.16 -33.71
CA SER A 15 -16.44 7.11 -33.23
C SER A 15 -15.04 7.70 -33.13
N THR A 16 -14.63 8.08 -31.91
CA THR A 16 -13.22 8.37 -31.64
C THR A 16 -12.46 7.08 -31.89
N VAL A 17 -11.75 7.01 -33.00
CA VAL A 17 -10.78 5.95 -33.27
C VAL A 17 -9.69 6.10 -32.21
N THR A 18 -9.86 5.42 -31.07
CA THR A 18 -8.79 5.31 -30.08
C THR A 18 -7.68 4.54 -30.77
N GLN A 19 -6.64 5.25 -31.22
CA GLN A 19 -5.41 4.62 -31.66
C GLN A 19 -4.88 3.82 -30.46
N THR A 20 -5.13 2.51 -30.44
CA THR A 20 -4.56 1.61 -29.46
C THR A 20 -3.07 1.59 -29.69
N GLN A 21 -2.35 2.42 -28.92
CA GLN A 21 -0.89 2.40 -28.90
C GLN A 21 -0.44 0.97 -28.60
N ALA A 22 0.44 0.45 -29.45
CA ALA A 22 0.95 -0.91 -29.30
C ALA A 22 1.64 -1.05 -27.94
N VAL A 23 1.20 -2.04 -27.15
CA VAL A 23 1.75 -2.33 -25.84
C VAL A 23 3.21 -2.79 -26.00
N PRO A 24 4.18 -2.24 -25.25
CA PRO A 24 5.57 -2.66 -25.34
C PRO A 24 5.74 -4.17 -25.10
N TYR A 25 6.69 -4.80 -25.80
CA TYR A 25 6.96 -6.24 -25.74
C TYR A 25 7.11 -6.76 -24.30
N ILE A 26 7.83 -6.04 -23.44
CA ILE A 26 8.04 -6.41 -22.03
C ILE A 26 6.72 -6.50 -21.25
N THR A 27 5.76 -5.63 -21.56
CA THR A 27 4.45 -5.59 -20.91
C THR A 27 3.60 -6.76 -21.39
N GLN A 28 3.69 -7.14 -22.67
CA GLN A 28 3.04 -8.33 -23.21
C GLN A 28 3.58 -9.61 -22.56
N GLN A 29 4.91 -9.74 -22.46
CA GLN A 29 5.58 -10.87 -21.79
C GLN A 29 5.23 -10.97 -20.30
N TYR A 30 5.14 -9.84 -19.60
CA TYR A 30 4.68 -9.83 -18.20
C TYR A 30 3.24 -10.32 -18.07
N ARG A 31 2.32 -9.86 -18.94
CA ARG A 31 0.92 -10.29 -18.94
C ARG A 31 0.80 -11.79 -19.21
N GLN A 32 1.56 -12.32 -20.17
CA GLN A 32 1.59 -13.75 -20.48
C GLN A 32 2.08 -14.58 -19.28
N ARG A 33 3.24 -14.24 -18.69
CA ARG A 33 3.76 -14.93 -17.50
C ARG A 33 2.78 -14.89 -16.32
N ARG A 34 2.10 -13.76 -16.12
CA ARG A 34 1.09 -13.63 -15.07
C ARG A 34 -0.12 -14.53 -15.34
N GLN A 35 -0.65 -14.54 -16.56
CA GLN A 35 -1.77 -15.41 -16.94
C GLN A 35 -1.40 -16.90 -16.85
N GLU A 36 -0.19 -17.27 -17.27
CA GLU A 36 0.32 -18.64 -17.16
C GLU A 36 0.46 -19.05 -15.69
N SER A 37 0.95 -18.15 -14.83
CA SER A 37 1.03 -18.38 -13.37
C SER A 37 -0.33 -18.51 -12.71
N GLU A 38 -1.33 -17.74 -13.16
CA GLU A 38 -2.74 -17.86 -12.73
C GLU A 38 -3.34 -19.20 -13.20
N ARG A 39 -3.09 -19.63 -14.44
CA ARG A 39 -3.59 -20.91 -15.00
C ARG A 39 -2.98 -22.15 -14.36
N THR A 40 -1.67 -22.14 -14.13
CA THR A 40 -0.94 -23.28 -13.54
C THR A 40 -1.13 -23.39 -12.03
N GLY A 41 -1.81 -22.44 -11.39
CA GLY A 41 -1.94 -22.41 -9.93
C GLY A 41 -0.64 -22.09 -9.21
N THR A 42 0.43 -21.71 -9.94
CA THR A 42 1.71 -21.22 -9.41
C THR A 42 1.58 -19.81 -8.80
N PHE A 43 0.35 -19.29 -8.73
CA PHE A 43 0.02 -18.00 -8.14
C PHE A 43 0.36 -18.00 -6.65
N LYS A 44 1.31 -17.14 -6.27
CA LYS A 44 1.64 -16.87 -4.86
C LYS A 44 0.35 -16.64 -4.09
N ARG A 45 0.11 -17.41 -3.01
CA ARG A 45 -1.09 -17.25 -2.15
C ARG A 45 -1.38 -15.78 -1.96
N LYS A 46 -2.57 -15.35 -2.38
CA LYS A 46 -3.03 -13.98 -2.14
C LYS A 46 -2.96 -13.74 -0.64
N TYR A 47 -2.37 -12.62 -0.24
CA TYR A 47 -2.35 -12.27 1.17
C TYR A 47 -3.79 -12.02 1.64
N GLU A 48 -4.25 -12.88 2.54
CA GLU A 48 -5.51 -12.72 3.25
C GLU A 48 -5.19 -12.30 4.68
N ARG A 49 -5.64 -11.10 5.05
CA ARG A 49 -5.51 -10.63 6.43
C ARG A 49 -6.47 -11.46 7.28
N LYS A 50 -5.96 -12.15 8.30
CA LYS A 50 -6.76 -13.02 9.19
C LYS A 50 -7.71 -12.23 10.09
N THR A 51 -7.31 -11.03 10.51
CA THR A 51 -8.08 -10.18 11.42
C THR A 51 -7.93 -8.73 11.00
N ASP A 52 -9.04 -7.99 10.90
CA ASP A 52 -9.00 -6.56 10.56
C ASP A 52 -8.38 -5.72 11.68
N VAL A 53 -8.49 -6.22 12.91
CA VAL A 53 -7.99 -5.60 14.13
C VAL A 53 -6.64 -6.20 14.51
N ILE A 54 -5.68 -5.32 14.88
CA ILE A 54 -4.38 -5.71 15.44
C ILE A 54 -4.43 -5.49 16.94
N LEU A 55 -4.31 -6.56 17.72
CA LEU A 55 -4.29 -6.50 19.18
C LEU A 55 -2.86 -6.32 19.71
N CYS A 56 -2.74 -5.56 20.80
CA CYS A 56 -1.52 -5.45 21.56
C CYS A 56 -1.30 -6.72 22.36
N LYS A 57 -0.10 -7.30 22.27
CA LYS A 57 0.23 -8.51 23.04
C LYS A 57 0.36 -8.24 24.55
N LYS A 58 0.54 -6.98 24.95
CA LYS A 58 0.77 -6.60 26.35
C LYS A 58 -0.56 -6.39 27.11
N CYS A 59 -1.46 -5.58 26.56
CA CYS A 59 -2.76 -5.29 27.20
C CYS A 59 -3.96 -5.95 26.51
N LEU A 60 -3.76 -6.68 25.41
CA LEU A 60 -4.81 -7.35 24.61
C LEU A 60 -5.87 -6.42 24.00
N ARG A 61 -5.69 -5.10 24.11
CA ARG A 61 -6.54 -4.10 23.45
C ARG A 61 -6.07 -3.81 22.05
N GLU A 62 -6.93 -3.17 21.25
CA GLU A 62 -6.60 -2.78 19.90
C GLU A 62 -5.46 -1.76 19.86
N ARG A 63 -4.49 -1.96 18.95
CA ARG A 63 -3.38 -1.03 18.70
C ARG A 63 -3.87 0.18 17.90
N LYS A 64 -4.54 1.09 18.60
CA LYS A 64 -4.95 2.39 18.06
C LYS A 64 -4.39 3.53 18.93
N PRO A 65 -3.99 4.66 18.31
CA PRO A 65 -3.79 5.90 19.05
C PRO A 65 -5.09 6.32 19.77
N PRO A 66 -5.02 6.93 20.97
CA PRO A 66 -3.82 7.47 21.62
C PRO A 66 -3.07 6.47 22.52
N SER A 67 -3.68 5.36 22.92
CA SER A 67 -3.09 4.42 23.89
C SER A 67 -1.90 3.63 23.34
N HIS A 68 -1.85 3.44 22.02
CA HIS A 68 -0.76 2.78 21.33
C HIS A 68 -0.14 3.71 20.28
N LEU A 69 1.11 4.08 20.51
CA LEU A 69 1.88 4.94 19.62
C LEU A 69 3.01 4.17 18.97
N GLN A 70 3.30 4.47 17.71
CA GLN A 70 4.34 3.78 16.95
C GLN A 70 5.58 4.67 16.78
N TYR A 71 6.76 4.10 16.99
CA TYR A 71 8.05 4.73 16.67
C TYR A 71 8.97 3.74 15.94
N PHE A 72 9.23 4.00 14.65
CA PHE A 72 10.11 3.18 13.79
C PHE A 72 9.87 1.66 13.90
N GLY A 73 8.61 1.22 13.82
CA GLY A 73 8.24 -0.19 13.91
C GLY A 73 7.99 -0.70 15.34
N ASN A 74 8.48 0.01 16.35
CA ASN A 74 8.19 -0.29 17.76
C ASN A 74 6.85 0.30 18.18
N TRP A 75 6.11 -0.41 19.03
CA TRP A 75 4.81 0.02 19.55
C TRP A 75 4.90 0.27 21.06
N TYR A 76 4.60 1.51 21.44
CA TYR A 76 4.33 1.93 22.81
C TYR A 76 2.95 1.47 23.24
N CYS A 77 2.79 1.14 24.52
CA CYS A 77 1.53 0.73 25.11
C CYS A 77 1.41 1.42 26.48
N GLU A 78 0.47 2.35 26.59
CA GLU A 78 0.27 3.18 27.78
C GLU A 78 0.02 2.36 29.06
N GLU A 79 -0.65 1.20 28.95
CA GLU A 79 -0.98 0.37 30.11
C GLU A 79 0.18 -0.49 30.63
N SER A 80 1.14 -0.81 29.77
CA SER A 80 2.22 -1.72 30.13
C SER A 80 3.52 -1.01 30.43
N GLU A 81 3.75 0.15 29.81
CA GLU A 81 4.97 0.89 30.01
C GLU A 81 4.82 1.82 31.21
N THR A 82 5.79 1.76 32.12
CA THR A 82 5.85 2.65 33.28
C THR A 82 6.31 4.07 32.92
N GLN A 83 7.00 4.22 31.79
CA GLN A 83 7.55 5.47 31.30
C GLN A 83 6.56 6.16 30.39
N THR A 84 6.66 7.49 30.31
CA THR A 84 5.90 8.27 29.35
C THR A 84 6.33 7.94 27.92
N TYR A 85 5.46 8.18 26.95
CA TYR A 85 5.80 7.96 25.53
C TYR A 85 7.07 8.72 25.11
N VAL A 86 7.29 9.92 25.64
CA VAL A 86 8.45 10.76 25.32
C VAL A 86 9.74 10.09 25.82
N GLU A 87 9.77 9.67 27.08
CA GLU A 87 10.94 9.00 27.66
C GLU A 87 11.25 7.68 26.94
N TRP A 88 10.21 6.88 26.67
CA TRP A 88 10.32 5.64 25.91
C TRP A 88 10.89 5.87 24.51
N ARG A 89 10.38 6.89 23.80
CA ARG A 89 10.85 7.28 22.47
C ARG A 89 12.29 7.75 22.49
N THR A 90 12.68 8.56 23.47
CA THR A 90 14.06 9.04 23.64
C THR A 90 15.01 7.87 23.94
N GLY A 91 14.56 6.86 24.70
CA GLY A 91 15.31 5.63 24.91
C GLY A 91 15.59 4.90 23.59
N LEU A 92 14.60 4.74 22.73
CA LEU A 92 14.76 4.14 21.41
C LEU A 92 15.68 4.95 20.50
N GLU A 93 15.57 6.28 20.52
CA GLU A 93 16.45 7.14 19.74
C GLU A 93 17.92 6.99 20.16
N LYS A 94 18.19 6.92 21.48
CA LYS A 94 19.55 6.66 22.00
C LYS A 94 20.11 5.30 21.57
N LEU A 95 19.25 4.29 21.41
CA LEU A 95 19.62 2.97 20.88
C LEU A 95 19.84 2.97 19.35
N GLY A 96 19.67 4.11 18.68
CA GLY A 96 19.86 4.23 17.24
C GLY A 96 18.62 3.91 16.40
N PHE A 97 17.46 3.69 17.03
CA PHE A 97 16.20 3.59 16.29
C PHE A 97 15.80 4.98 15.79
N GLY A 98 15.85 5.16 14.48
CA GLY A 98 15.57 6.43 13.85
C GLY A 98 15.80 6.39 12.35
N LYS A 99 15.63 7.53 11.69
CA LYS A 99 16.03 7.65 10.28
C LYS A 99 17.53 7.42 10.19
N LYS A 100 17.95 6.51 9.32
CA LYS A 100 19.36 6.36 8.96
C LYS A 100 19.84 7.71 8.41
N LYS A 101 20.90 8.27 9.01
CA LYS A 101 21.56 9.45 8.45
C LYS A 101 22.16 9.05 7.10
N PRO A 102 22.04 9.86 6.03
CA PRO A 102 22.72 9.59 4.77
C PRO A 102 24.21 9.50 5.07
N GLY A 103 24.80 8.32 4.86
CA GLY A 103 26.19 8.03 5.18
C GLY A 103 27.12 8.80 4.24
N ASN A 104 28.13 9.44 4.81
CA ASN A 104 29.35 9.84 4.12
C ASN A 104 30.28 8.60 4.10
N ASP A 105 29.80 7.51 3.49
CA ASP A 105 30.47 6.21 3.45
C ASP A 105 31.30 6.10 2.15
N ASN A 106 32.28 6.99 1.96
CA ASN A 106 33.37 6.73 1.03
C ASN A 106 34.61 6.38 1.86
N PRO A 107 35.15 5.14 1.77
CA PRO A 107 36.47 4.88 2.33
C PRO A 107 37.50 5.73 1.57
N PRO A 108 38.55 6.24 2.23
CA PRO A 108 39.64 6.90 1.51
C PRO A 108 40.26 5.91 0.54
N ALA A 109 40.32 6.30 -0.74
CA ALA A 109 41.07 5.56 -1.75
C ALA A 109 42.50 5.36 -1.25
N SER A 110 42.91 4.09 -1.14
CA SER A 110 44.31 3.71 -0.91
C SER A 110 45.09 3.73 -2.21
#